data_AF-A0A1G8KDM4-F1
#
_entry.id   AF-A0A1G8KDM4-F1
#
_cell.length_a   1.000
_cell.length_b   1.000
_cell.length_c   1.000
_cell.angle_alpha   90.00
_cell.angle_beta   90.00
_cell.angle_gamma   90.00
#
_symmetry.space_group_name_H-M   'P 1'
#
loop_
_entity.id
_entity.type
_entity.pdbx_description
1 polymer ?
#
loop_
_entity_poly.entity_id
_entity_poly.type
_entity_poly.pdbx_seq_one_letter_code
_entity_poly.pdbx_strand_id
1 'polypeptide(L)' 'MHSQMHRTVEELSFAFVVLLNQPLARVEAANRFERLWNETNEAASASLGTERAVSYIALLKDMDARWRRLKVLN' A
#
# COMPACT_ATOMS: atom_id res chain seq x y z
N MET A 1 26.35 -1.47 4.87
CA MET A 1 24.94 -1.78 5.18
C MET A 1 24.09 -1.04 4.17
N HIS A 2 23.48 -1.72 3.20
CA HIS A 2 22.53 -1.06 2.31
C HIS A 2 21.26 -0.83 3.12
N SER A 3 21.08 0.38 3.65
CA SER A 3 19.78 0.81 4.14
C SER A 3 18.84 0.76 2.93
N GLN A 4 18.03 -0.30 2.81
CA GLN A 4 16.91 -0.29 1.87
C GLN A 4 16.05 0.90 2.29
N MET A 5 16.14 1.98 1.52
CA MET A 5 15.23 3.11 1.70
C MET A 5 13.84 2.59 1.32
N HIS A 6 13.03 2.31 2.33
CA HIS A 6 11.61 2.06 2.12
C HIS A 6 11.02 3.25 1.37
N ARG A 7 10.20 2.97 0.36
CA ARG A 7 9.44 4.01 -0.34
C ARG A 7 8.65 4.82 0.69
N THR A 8 8.63 6.13 0.48
CA THR A 8 7.88 7.05 1.31
C THR A 8 6.38 6.75 1.25
N VAL A 9 5.62 7.26 2.24
CA VAL A 9 4.15 7.15 2.26
C VAL A 9 3.54 7.70 0.97
N GLU A 10 4.08 8.79 0.44
CA GLU A 10 3.61 9.45 -0.78
C GLU A 10 3.82 8.56 -2.02
N GLU A 11 4.99 7.93 -2.15
CA GLU A 11 5.29 7.00 -3.24
C GLU A 11 4.42 5.75 -3.20
N LEU A 12 4.18 5.19 -2.01
CA LEU A 12 3.31 4.03 -1.84
C LEU A 12 1.84 4.38 -2.13
N SER A 13 1.39 5.55 -1.68
CA SER A 13 0.06 6.08 -1.99
C SER A 13 -0.12 6.28 -3.49
N PHE A 14 0.85 6.90 -4.16
CA PHE A 14 0.83 7.06 -5.61
C PHE A 14 0.77 5.72 -6.33
N ALA A 15 1.62 4.76 -5.96
CA ALA A 15 1.62 3.42 -6.54
C ALA A 15 0.26 2.71 -6.36
N PHE A 16 -0.40 2.90 -5.21
CA PHE A 16 -1.73 2.35 -4.96
C PHE A 16 -2.78 3.00 -5.86
N VAL A 17 -2.78 4.33 -5.98
CA VAL A 17 -3.70 5.05 -6.88
C VAL A 17 -3.49 4.60 -8.33
N VAL A 18 -2.24 4.46 -8.78
CA VAL A 18 -1.92 3.94 -10.12
C VAL A 18 -2.48 2.53 -10.29
N LEU A 19 -2.29 1.63 -9.32
CA LEU A 19 -2.83 0.27 -9.36
C LEU A 19 -4.36 0.28 -9.55
N LEU A 20 -5.08 1.15 -8.83
CA LEU A 20 -6.54 1.21 -8.92
C LEU A 20 -7.07 1.73 -10.26
N ASN A 21 -6.26 2.51 -10.99
CA ASN A 21 -6.66 3.08 -12.29
C ASN A 21 -6.21 2.23 -13.49
N GLN A 22 -5.38 1.21 -13.27
CA GLN A 22 -4.93 0.34 -14.35
C GLN A 22 -6.01 -0.70 -14.70
N PRO A 23 -6.32 -0.91 -15.99
CA PRO A 23 -7.23 -1.96 -16.43
C PRO A 23 -6.53 -3.32 -16.35
N LEU A 24 -6.39 -3.85 -15.13
CA LEU A 24 -5.77 -5.14 -14.86
C LEU A 24 -6.83 -6.23 -14.67
N ALA A 25 -6.48 -7.46 -15.06
CA ALA A 25 -7.25 -8.62 -14.66
C ALA A 25 -7.28 -8.74 -13.13
N ARG A 26 -8.40 -9.22 -12.56
CA ARG A 26 -8.63 -9.28 -11.11
C ARG A 26 -7.50 -9.98 -10.33
N VAL A 27 -6.98 -11.08 -10.88
CA VAL A 27 -5.90 -11.86 -10.26
C VAL A 27 -4.59 -11.05 -10.22
N GLU A 28 -4.27 -10.38 -11.33
CA GLU A 28 -3.07 -9.55 -11.43
C GLU A 28 -3.16 -8.31 -10.53
N ALA A 29 -4.33 -7.69 -10.47
CA ALA A 29 -4.59 -6.58 -9.55
C ALA A 29 -4.42 -7.02 -8.09
N ALA A 30 -4.92 -8.20 -7.73
CA ALA A 30 -4.78 -8.76 -6.38
C ALA A 30 -3.32 -9.06 -6.01
N ASN A 31 -2.55 -9.66 -6.92
CA ASN A 31 -1.12 -9.93 -6.70
C ASN A 31 -0.32 -8.63 -6.50
N ARG A 32 -0.59 -7.60 -7.31
CA ARG A 32 0.07 -6.29 -7.16
C ARG A 32 -0.35 -5.56 -5.89
N PHE A 33 -1.62 -5.66 -5.51
CA PHE A 33 -2.12 -5.13 -4.24
C PHE A 33 -1.41 -5.78 -3.06
N GLU A 34 -1.32 -7.11 -3.04
CA GLU A 34 -0.66 -7.85 -1.95
C GLU A 34 0.80 -7.45 -1.79
N ARG A 35 1.55 -7.30 -2.90
CA ARG A 35 2.94 -6.82 -2.85
C ARG A 35 3.04 -5.41 -2.26
N LEU A 36 2.19 -4.49 -2.72
CA LEU A 36 2.20 -3.11 -2.23
C LEU A 36 1.76 -3.01 -0.77
N TRP A 37 0.80 -3.84 -0.37
CA TRP A 37 0.36 -3.97 1.01
C TRP A 37 1.49 -4.43 1.93
N ASN A 38 2.19 -5.50 1.54
CA ASN A 38 3.31 -6.03 2.31
C ASN A 38 4.42 -4.99 2.46
N GLU A 39 4.78 -4.31 1.38
CA GLU A 39 5.82 -3.27 1.44
C GLU A 39 5.42 -2.09 2.34
N THR A 40 4.16 -1.65 2.28
CA THR A 40 3.64 -0.60 3.16
C THR A 40 3.64 -1.06 4.61
N ASN A 41 3.32 -2.32 4.87
CA ASN A 41 3.34 -2.92 6.21
C ASN A 41 4.77 -3.07 6.76
N GLU A 42 5.73 -3.44 5.92
CA GLU A 42 7.15 -3.46 6.28
C GLU A 42 7.66 -2.05 6.60
N ALA A 43 7.34 -1.05 5.77
CA ALA A 43 7.69 0.35 6.02
C ALA A 43 7.05 0.90 7.31
N ALA A 44 5.79 0.54 7.58
CA ALA A 44 5.10 0.85 8.84
C ALA A 44 5.83 0.23 10.04
N SER A 45 6.16 -1.06 9.93
CA SER A 45 6.85 -1.84 10.98
C SER A 45 8.24 -1.27 11.26
N ALA A 46 9.01 -0.93 10.23
CA ALA A 46 10.31 -0.31 10.35
C ALA A 46 10.24 1.12 10.95
N SER A 47 9.11 1.79 10.81
CA SER A 47 8.88 3.15 11.34
C SER A 47 8.23 3.17 12.74
N LEU A 48 7.91 2.01 13.33
CA LEU A 48 7.26 1.93 14.64
C LEU A 48 8.04 2.71 15.71
N GLY A 49 7.32 3.43 16.56
CA GLY A 49 7.91 4.32 17.56
C GLY A 49 8.29 5.72 17.03
N THR A 50 8.05 6.00 15.76
CA THR A 50 8.20 7.35 15.16
C THR A 50 6.84 7.89 14.72
N GLU A 51 6.73 9.21 14.55
CA GLU A 51 5.53 9.86 14.00
C GLU A 51 5.20 9.35 12.59
N ARG A 52 6.20 8.90 11.82
CA ARG A 52 6.01 8.38 10.46
C ARG A 52 5.18 7.09 10.43
N ALA A 53 5.22 6.27 11.48
CA ALA A 53 4.40 5.05 11.55
C ALA A 53 2.91 5.36 11.42
N VAL A 54 2.45 6.48 11.99
CA VAL A 54 1.03 6.89 11.93
C VAL A 54 0.58 7.08 10.48
N SER A 55 1.43 7.70 9.66
CA SER A 55 1.14 7.94 8.24
C SER A 55 1.09 6.64 7.42
N TYR A 56 2.01 5.69 7.64
CA TYR A 56 1.94 4.39 6.97
C TYR A 56 0.73 3.56 7.42
N ILE A 57 0.38 3.58 8.71
CA ILE A 57 -0.81 2.89 9.23
C ILE A 57 -2.09 3.49 8.65
N ALA A 58 -2.16 4.83 8.54
CA ALA A 58 -3.28 5.51 7.90
C ALA A 58 -3.41 5.11 6.42
N LEU A 59 -2.29 5.00 5.70
CA LEU A 59 -2.28 4.52 4.32
C LEU A 59 -2.78 3.08 4.20
N LEU A 60 -2.33 2.16 5.06
CA LEU A 60 -2.83 0.77 5.08
C LEU A 60 -4.35 0.72 5.27
N LYS A 61 -4.90 1.55 6.17
CA LYS A 61 -6.36 1.63 6.38
C LYS A 61 -7.09 2.14 5.12
N ASP A 62 -6.56 3.16 4.45
CA ASP A 62 -7.14 3.66 3.18
C ASP A 62 -7.11 2.59 2.09
N MET A 63 -5.96 1.92 1.93
CA MET A 63 -5.74 0.86 0.96
C MET A 63 -6.77 -0.25 1.12
N ASP A 64 -6.96 -0.75 2.34
CA ASP A 64 -7.92 -1.81 2.64
C ASP A 64 -9.36 -1.36 2.36
N ALA A 65 -9.75 -0.18 2.84
CA ALA A 65 -11.10 0.35 2.65
C ALA A 65 -11.45 0.54 1.17
N ARG A 66 -10.50 1.03 0.35
CA ARG A 66 -10.70 1.21 -1.10
C ARG A 66 -10.68 -0.12 -1.84
N TRP A 67 -9.79 -1.03 -1.47
CA TRP A 67 -9.71 -2.36 -2.07
C TRP A 67 -10.97 -3.20 -1.81
N ARG A 68 -11.52 -3.16 -0.58
CA ARG A 68 -12.80 -3.81 -0.25
C ARG A 68 -13.95 -3.22 -1.06
N ARG A 69 -14.01 -1.89 -1.22
CA ARG A 69 -15.07 -1.24 -2.04
C ARG A 69 -15.04 -1.70 -3.50
N LEU A 70 -13.86 -1.89 -4.08
CA LEU A 70 -13.72 -2.44 -5.44
C LEU A 70 -14.19 -3.90 -5.55
N LYS A 71 -14.03 -4.70 -4.49
CA LYS A 71 -14.55 -6.07 -4.44
C LYS A 71 -16.06 -6.15 -4.28
N VAL A 72 -16.70 -5.15 -3.68
CA VAL A 72 -18.17 -5.09 -3.50
C VAL A 72 -18.89 -4.66 -4.78
N LEU A 73 -18.21 -3.92 -5.66
CA LEU A 73 -18.76 -3.42 -6.92
C LEU A 73 -18.63 -4.40 -8.11
N ASN A 74 -18.08 -5.60 -7.89
CA ASN A 74 -17.90 -6.68 -8.89
C ASN A 74 -18.54 -7.97 -8.38
#